data_AF-A0ABD6EIR7-F1
#
_entry.id   AF-A0ABD6EIR7-F1
#
_cell.length_a   1.000
_cell.length_b   1.000
_cell.length_c   1.000
_cell.angle_alpha   90.00
_cell.angle_beta   90.00
_cell.angle_gamma   90.00
#
_symmetry.space_group_name_H-M   'P 1'
#
loop_
_entity.id
_entity.type
_entity.pdbx_description
1 polymer ?
#
loop_
_entity_poly.entity_id
_entity_poly.type
_entity_poly.pdbx_seq_one_letter_code
_entity_poly.pdbx_strand_id
1 'polypeptide(L)'
;MRFSYYFLLFVSLLSITSARLRRMIPNEKRNEICKYNANKEHIYKWETKVYPNMPLDHFSYTNPTTFKLRYLINTESYGPNGPIFFYAGNEGPIEMFADATGIMWEWAQKYHGAVVFAEHRFYGKTLPFGAESFKTVENLGYLSSEQAIADFADLIVYLKEEGLGPKARESKVFVLGGSYGGMLAAWMRIKYPHLVSG
;
A
#
# COMPACT_ATOMS: atom_id res chain seq x y z
N MET A 1 -9.90 21.22 28.24
CA MET A 1 -10.06 20.93 26.80
C MET A 1 -9.68 22.13 25.89
N ARG A 2 -8.43 22.62 25.95
CA ARG A 2 -7.97 23.73 25.06
C ARG A 2 -6.65 23.45 24.32
N PHE A 3 -5.98 22.34 24.61
CA PHE A 3 -4.72 21.96 23.94
C PHE A 3 -4.91 21.29 22.56
N SER A 4 -6.07 20.70 22.29
CA SER A 4 -6.33 19.94 21.04
C SER A 4 -6.50 20.83 19.81
N TYR A 5 -7.05 22.05 19.96
CA TYR A 5 -7.31 22.96 18.83
C TYR A 5 -6.03 23.58 18.23
N TYR A 6 -5.05 23.90 19.08
CA TYR A 6 -3.78 24.47 18.61
C TYR A 6 -2.91 23.44 17.90
N PHE A 7 -2.97 22.17 18.32
CA PHE A 7 -2.26 21.08 17.64
C PHE A 7 -2.83 20.83 16.23
N LEU A 8 -4.16 20.82 16.08
CA LEU A 8 -4.82 20.68 14.77
C LEU A 8 -4.57 21.87 13.83
N LEU A 9 -4.49 23.09 14.37
CA LEU A 9 -4.11 24.28 13.58
C LEU A 9 -2.63 24.25 13.17
N PHE A 10 -1.73 23.72 14.00
CA PHE A 10 -0.31 23.63 13.68
C PHE A 10 -0.03 22.58 12.60
N VAL A 11 -0.69 21.42 12.66
CA VAL A 11 -0.58 20.37 11.64
C VAL A 11 -1.16 20.82 10.30
N SER A 12 -2.29 21.54 10.30
CA SER A 12 -2.86 22.09 9.06
C SER A 12 -1.98 23.19 8.45
N LEU A 13 -1.38 24.08 9.25
CA LEU A 13 -0.42 25.09 8.76
C LEU A 13 0.87 24.48 8.19
N LEU A 14 1.41 23.42 8.78
CA LEU A 14 2.56 22.65 8.24
C LEU A 14 2.21 21.94 6.91
N SER A 15 0.98 21.44 6.80
CA SER A 15 0.48 20.79 5.57
C SER A 15 0.26 21.79 4.44
N ILE A 16 -0.28 22.98 4.76
CA ILE A 16 -0.53 24.05 3.78
C ILE A 16 0.79 24.69 3.34
N THR A 17 1.76 24.87 4.25
CA THR A 17 3.08 25.40 3.90
C THR A 17 3.88 24.42 3.04
N SER A 18 3.90 23.12 3.35
CA SER A 18 4.56 22.11 2.52
C SER A 18 3.91 21.95 1.13
N ALA A 19 2.58 22.05 1.04
CA ALA A 19 1.86 22.05 -0.24
C ALA A 19 2.13 23.32 -1.07
N ARG A 20 2.22 24.51 -0.44
CA ARG A 20 2.62 25.76 -1.10
C ARG A 20 4.08 25.74 -1.55
N LEU A 21 5.01 25.22 -0.73
CA LEU A 21 6.41 25.06 -1.10
C LEU A 21 6.58 24.09 -2.27
N ARG A 22 5.83 22.98 -2.33
CA ARG A 22 5.83 22.09 -3.51
C ARG A 22 5.35 22.77 -4.78
N ARG A 23 4.37 23.69 -4.70
CA ARG A 23 3.91 24.49 -5.85
C ARG A 23 4.93 25.55 -6.31
N MET A 24 5.90 25.91 -5.48
CA MET A 24 6.95 26.89 -5.80
C MET A 24 8.20 26.27 -6.46
N ILE A 25 8.29 24.93 -6.55
CA ILE A 25 9.39 24.27 -7.27
C ILE A 25 9.11 24.33 -8.78
N PRO A 26 10.00 24.95 -9.59
CA PRO A 26 9.86 24.99 -11.05
C PRO A 26 9.70 23.58 -11.63
N ASN A 27 8.88 23.43 -12.68
CA ASN A 27 8.60 22.13 -13.30
C ASN A 27 9.86 21.36 -13.72
N GLU A 28 10.92 22.05 -14.16
CA GLU A 28 12.22 21.43 -14.48
C GLU A 28 12.87 20.79 -13.25
N LYS A 29 12.97 21.50 -12.13
CA LYS A 29 13.49 20.94 -10.86
C LYS A 29 12.60 19.82 -10.32
N ARG A 30 11.27 19.91 -10.51
CA ARG A 30 10.35 18.84 -10.13
C ARG A 30 10.60 17.58 -10.97
N ASN A 31 10.82 17.74 -12.28
CA ASN A 31 11.16 16.66 -13.19
C ASN A 31 12.55 16.07 -12.89
N GLU A 32 13.53 16.89 -12.50
CA GLU A 32 14.84 16.42 -12.04
C GLU A 32 14.76 15.64 -10.72
N ILE A 33 13.97 16.09 -9.75
CA ILE A 33 13.74 15.34 -8.49
C ILE A 33 13.05 14.00 -8.79
N CYS A 34 12.06 13.98 -9.68
CA CYS A 34 11.42 12.76 -10.13
C CYS A 34 12.41 11.81 -10.85
N LYS A 35 13.30 12.35 -11.71
CA LYS A 35 14.35 11.58 -12.39
C LYS A 35 15.42 11.06 -11.42
N TYR A 36 15.83 11.86 -10.45
CA TYR A 36 16.79 11.47 -9.41
C TYR A 36 16.23 10.31 -8.57
N ASN A 37 14.97 10.39 -8.14
CA ASN A 37 14.32 9.31 -7.41
C ASN A 37 14.09 8.06 -8.27
N ALA A 38 13.91 8.20 -9.60
CA ALA A 38 13.78 7.07 -10.51
C ALA A 38 15.11 6.33 -10.77
N ASN A 39 16.25 6.99 -10.59
CA ASN A 39 17.59 6.43 -10.77
C ASN A 39 18.29 6.06 -9.45
N LYS A 40 17.58 6.19 -8.32
CA LYS A 40 18.11 5.82 -7.02
C LYS A 40 18.12 4.29 -6.91
N GLU A 41 19.28 3.70 -6.63
CA GLU A 41 19.33 2.30 -6.26
C GLU A 41 18.50 2.06 -5.00
N HIS A 42 17.58 1.11 -5.09
CA HIS A 42 16.76 0.70 -3.96
C HIS A 42 17.63 0.01 -2.91
N ILE A 43 17.41 0.35 -1.64
CA ILE A 43 18.22 -0.17 -0.52
C ILE A 43 17.90 -1.64 -0.28
N TYR A 44 16.67 -2.05 -0.58
CA TYR A 44 16.17 -3.40 -0.41
C TYR A 44 15.86 -4.05 -1.75
N LYS A 45 15.88 -5.39 -1.78
CA LYS A 45 15.57 -6.18 -2.97
C LYS A 45 14.13 -6.66 -2.92
N TRP A 46 13.39 -6.48 -4.00
CA TRP A 46 12.05 -7.04 -4.17
C TRP A 46 11.77 -7.34 -5.63
N GLU A 47 10.83 -8.24 -5.86
CA GLU A 47 10.19 -8.44 -7.15
C GLU A 47 8.91 -7.59 -7.20
N THR A 48 8.65 -6.94 -8.33
CA THR A 48 7.38 -6.26 -8.56
C THR A 48 6.42 -7.23 -9.24
N LYS A 49 5.28 -7.50 -8.62
CA LYS A 49 4.24 -8.36 -9.16
C LYS A 49 2.91 -7.62 -9.29
N VAL A 50 1.98 -8.27 -9.98
CA VAL A 50 0.62 -7.78 -10.20
C VAL A 50 -0.34 -8.91 -9.90
N TYR A 51 -1.38 -8.61 -9.12
CA TYR A 51 -2.57 -9.44 -9.02
C TYR A 51 -3.55 -9.00 -10.12
N PRO A 52 -3.79 -9.85 -11.15
CA PRO A 52 -4.45 -9.40 -12.38
C PRO A 52 -5.97 -9.22 -12.26
N ASN A 53 -6.61 -9.86 -11.26
CA ASN A 53 -8.05 -10.00 -11.19
C ASN A 53 -8.66 -9.32 -9.96
N MET A 54 -8.09 -8.19 -9.51
CA MET A 54 -8.63 -7.45 -8.37
C MET A 54 -10.02 -6.87 -8.70
N PRO A 55 -11.08 -7.14 -7.94
CA PRO A 55 -12.39 -6.54 -8.16
C PRO A 55 -12.35 -5.02 -8.13
N LEU A 56 -12.94 -4.36 -9.12
CA LEU A 56 -13.11 -2.91 -9.11
C LEU A 56 -13.97 -2.47 -7.92
N ASP A 57 -15.03 -3.23 -7.65
CA ASP A 57 -16.00 -2.97 -6.60
C ASP A 57 -16.24 -4.22 -5.74
N HIS A 58 -15.78 -4.18 -4.50
CA HIS A 58 -16.00 -5.27 -3.53
C HIS A 58 -17.39 -5.26 -2.89
N PHE A 59 -18.15 -4.17 -3.05
CA PHE A 59 -19.42 -3.95 -2.36
C PHE A 59 -20.64 -4.00 -3.30
N SER A 60 -20.42 -4.35 -4.57
CA SER A 60 -21.47 -4.61 -5.53
C SER A 60 -21.22 -5.90 -6.28
N TYR A 61 -22.24 -6.75 -6.38
CA TYR A 61 -22.18 -7.99 -7.15
C TYR A 61 -22.55 -7.82 -8.63
N THR A 62 -22.93 -6.62 -9.05
CA THR A 62 -23.41 -6.38 -10.43
C THR A 62 -22.30 -5.97 -11.39
N ASN A 63 -21.13 -5.59 -10.87
CA ASN A 63 -20.01 -5.13 -11.67
C ASN A 63 -18.89 -6.19 -11.69
N PRO A 64 -18.73 -6.96 -12.78
CA PRO A 64 -17.68 -7.98 -12.89
C PRO A 64 -16.31 -7.39 -13.26
N THR A 65 -16.19 -6.06 -13.34
CA THR A 65 -14.95 -5.41 -13.78
C THR A 65 -13.84 -5.64 -12.77
N THR A 66 -12.65 -5.98 -13.28
CA THR A 66 -11.44 -6.11 -12.49
C THR A 66 -10.37 -5.14 -12.97
N PHE A 67 -9.36 -4.93 -12.12
CA PHE A 67 -8.16 -4.19 -12.47
C PHE A 67 -6.91 -4.90 -11.93
N LYS A 68 -5.76 -4.38 -12.36
CA LYS A 68 -4.44 -4.89 -11.98
C LYS A 68 -3.96 -4.18 -10.73
N LEU A 69 -3.83 -4.92 -9.62
CA LEU A 69 -3.25 -4.39 -8.39
C LEU A 69 -1.77 -4.72 -8.30
N ARG A 70 -0.92 -3.70 -8.15
CA ARG A 70 0.52 -3.86 -8.03
C ARG A 70 0.91 -4.14 -6.58
N TYR A 71 1.88 -5.02 -6.39
CA TYR A 71 2.52 -5.22 -5.09
C TYR A 71 3.99 -5.57 -5.26
N LEU A 72 4.78 -5.26 -4.24
CA LEU A 72 6.19 -5.66 -4.14
C LEU A 72 6.29 -6.86 -3.21
N ILE A 73 7.17 -7.80 -3.53
CA ILE A 73 7.35 -9.01 -2.75
C ILE A 73 8.82 -9.39 -2.61
N ASN A 74 9.23 -9.80 -1.41
CA ASN A 74 10.50 -10.48 -1.17
C ASN A 74 10.24 -11.76 -0.37
N THR A 75 10.81 -12.85 -0.87
CA THR A 75 10.70 -14.19 -0.29
C THR A 75 12.06 -14.84 -0.05
N GLU A 76 13.16 -14.08 -0.12
CA GLU A 76 14.52 -14.61 0.01
C GLU A 76 14.73 -15.31 1.37
N SER A 77 14.15 -14.76 2.44
CA SER A 77 14.21 -15.33 3.80
C SER A 77 13.00 -16.19 4.15
N TYR A 78 12.04 -16.37 3.24
CA TYR A 78 10.73 -16.90 3.58
C TYR A 78 10.73 -18.44 3.71
N GLY A 79 10.50 -18.92 4.93
CA GLY A 79 10.35 -20.34 5.26
C GLY A 79 8.89 -20.85 5.18
N PRO A 80 8.65 -22.17 5.21
CA PRO A 80 7.30 -22.73 5.27
C PRO A 80 6.49 -22.19 6.46
N ASN A 81 5.30 -21.67 6.18
CA ASN A 81 4.39 -21.03 7.13
C ASN A 81 5.00 -19.87 7.93
N GLY A 82 6.09 -19.27 7.44
CA GLY A 82 6.67 -18.07 8.03
C GLY A 82 5.66 -16.91 8.05
N PRO A 83 5.87 -15.88 8.88
CA PRO A 83 4.97 -14.73 8.90
C PRO A 83 5.03 -13.95 7.58
N ILE A 84 3.90 -13.38 7.18
CA ILE A 84 3.85 -12.42 6.08
C ILE A 84 3.78 -11.03 6.72
N PHE A 85 4.85 -10.25 6.58
CA PHE A 85 4.85 -8.83 6.91
C PHE A 85 4.26 -8.08 5.72
N PHE A 86 3.05 -7.56 5.90
CA PHE A 86 2.26 -6.93 4.85
C PHE A 86 2.15 -5.43 5.10
N TYR A 87 2.67 -4.60 4.21
CA TYR A 87 2.50 -3.16 4.29
C TYR A 87 1.23 -2.73 3.57
N ALA A 88 0.31 -2.11 4.30
CA ALA A 88 -0.84 -1.43 3.75
C ALA A 88 -0.40 -0.12 3.10
N GLY A 89 -0.09 -0.17 1.80
CA GLY A 89 0.31 1.01 1.04
C GLY A 89 -0.75 2.10 1.10
N ASN A 90 -0.29 3.35 1.06
CA ASN A 90 -1.12 4.51 1.30
C ASN A 90 -1.00 5.51 0.15
N GLU A 91 -1.06 6.82 0.42
CA GLU A 91 -1.25 7.90 -0.55
C GLU A 91 0.01 8.24 -1.40
N GLY A 92 0.67 7.25 -1.97
CA GLY A 92 1.86 7.46 -2.79
C GLY A 92 2.38 6.23 -3.54
N PRO A 93 3.47 6.39 -4.32
CA PRO A 93 4.14 5.28 -4.98
C PRO A 93 4.69 4.27 -3.97
N ILE A 94 4.37 2.99 -4.15
CA ILE A 94 4.66 1.95 -3.15
C ILE A 94 6.16 1.78 -2.85
N GLU A 95 7.02 2.02 -3.85
CA GLU A 95 8.48 1.90 -3.71
C GLU A 95 9.05 2.87 -2.66
N MET A 96 8.45 4.07 -2.52
CA MET A 96 8.87 5.04 -1.50
C MET A 96 8.70 4.47 -0.08
N PHE A 97 7.61 3.73 0.15
CA PHE A 97 7.33 3.13 1.45
C PHE A 97 8.20 1.90 1.71
N ALA A 98 8.50 1.13 0.66
CA ALA A 98 9.43 -0.01 0.71
C ALA A 98 10.84 0.42 1.14
N ASP A 99 11.37 1.49 0.54
CA ASP A 99 12.68 2.05 0.90
C ASP A 99 12.70 2.68 2.30
N ALA A 100 11.57 3.21 2.78
CA ALA A 100 11.50 3.91 4.06
C ALA A 100 11.19 2.99 5.27
N THR A 101 10.65 1.78 5.05
CA THR A 101 10.16 0.91 6.12
C THR A 101 11.12 -0.24 6.40
N GLY A 102 12.32 0.12 6.89
CA GLY A 102 13.44 -0.81 7.14
C GLY A 102 13.10 -2.03 8.00
N ILE A 103 12.24 -1.82 9.01
CA ILE A 103 11.93 -2.83 10.03
C ILE A 103 11.31 -4.12 9.46
N MET A 104 10.55 -4.03 8.37
CA MET A 104 9.94 -5.21 7.75
C MET A 104 10.99 -6.15 7.14
N TRP A 105 12.05 -5.59 6.56
CA TRP A 105 13.14 -6.34 5.96
C TRP A 105 13.98 -7.05 7.03
N GLU A 106 14.27 -6.35 8.12
CA GLU A 106 14.97 -6.93 9.29
C GLU A 106 14.15 -8.06 9.93
N TRP A 107 12.84 -7.87 10.07
CA TRP A 107 11.94 -8.88 10.62
C TRP A 107 11.79 -10.10 9.71
N ALA A 108 11.72 -9.91 8.40
CA ALA A 108 11.68 -11.02 7.46
C ALA A 108 12.91 -11.93 7.59
N GLN A 109 14.10 -11.35 7.72
CA GLN A 109 15.32 -12.12 7.97
C GLN A 109 15.29 -12.82 9.33
N LYS A 110 14.89 -12.10 10.39
CA LYS A 110 14.88 -12.61 11.77
C LYS A 110 13.84 -13.72 12.00
N TYR A 111 12.67 -13.62 11.38
CA TYR A 111 11.53 -14.49 11.62
C TYR A 111 11.21 -15.42 10.46
N HIS A 112 12.11 -15.52 9.47
CA HIS A 112 11.93 -16.30 8.24
C HIS A 112 10.63 -15.96 7.51
N GLY A 113 10.31 -14.66 7.46
CA GLY A 113 9.07 -14.12 6.93
C GLY A 113 9.16 -13.70 5.46
N ALA A 114 7.99 -13.54 4.84
CA ALA A 114 7.85 -12.86 3.56
C ALA A 114 7.59 -11.36 3.79
N VAL A 115 8.09 -10.52 2.89
CA VAL A 115 7.77 -9.09 2.86
C VAL A 115 6.84 -8.83 1.68
N VAL A 116 5.73 -8.15 1.92
CA VAL A 116 4.80 -7.70 0.88
C VAL A 116 4.49 -6.23 1.10
N PHE A 117 4.61 -5.42 0.06
CA PHE A 117 4.09 -4.05 0.04
C PHE A 117 2.98 -3.96 -1.01
N ALA A 118 1.73 -3.83 -0.56
CA ALA A 118 0.59 -3.73 -1.47
C ALA A 118 0.32 -2.27 -1.83
N GLU A 119 0.27 -1.96 -3.13
CA GLU A 119 -0.03 -0.60 -3.56
C GLU A 119 -1.52 -0.29 -3.43
N HIS A 120 -1.82 0.91 -2.94
CA HIS A 120 -3.20 1.36 -2.77
C HIS A 120 -3.84 1.64 -4.14
N ARG A 121 -5.12 1.26 -4.30
CA ARG A 121 -5.91 1.65 -5.48
C ARG A 121 -5.84 3.17 -5.72
N PHE A 122 -5.74 3.58 -6.99
CA PHE A 122 -5.56 4.97 -7.43
C PHE A 122 -4.20 5.61 -7.08
N TYR A 123 -3.22 4.87 -6.56
CA TYR A 123 -1.88 5.42 -6.32
C TYR A 123 -0.80 4.66 -7.10
N GLY A 124 0.30 5.35 -7.38
CA GLY A 124 1.43 4.82 -8.13
C GLY A 124 1.02 4.31 -9.51
N LYS A 125 1.15 2.99 -9.74
CA LYS A 125 0.79 2.35 -11.00
C LYS A 125 -0.50 1.52 -10.89
N THR A 126 -1.13 1.50 -9.73
CA THR A 126 -2.37 0.79 -9.47
C THR A 126 -3.55 1.70 -9.76
N LEU A 127 -3.92 1.79 -11.04
CA LEU A 127 -4.94 2.70 -11.54
C LEU A 127 -6.10 1.89 -12.15
N PRO A 128 -7.27 1.80 -11.49
CA PRO A 128 -8.36 0.94 -11.95
C PRO A 128 -8.86 1.23 -13.37
N PHE A 129 -8.78 2.49 -13.80
CA PHE A 129 -9.15 2.93 -15.15
C PHE A 129 -7.95 3.51 -15.93
N GLY A 130 -6.72 3.15 -15.55
CA GLY A 130 -5.50 3.72 -16.14
C GLY A 130 -5.47 5.25 -16.02
N ALA A 131 -5.12 5.94 -17.10
CA ALA A 131 -5.07 7.40 -17.15
C ALA A 131 -6.42 8.09 -16.85
N GLU A 132 -7.53 7.38 -17.06
CA GLU A 132 -8.88 7.92 -16.88
C GLU A 132 -9.38 7.81 -15.42
N SER A 133 -8.57 7.25 -14.51
CA SER A 133 -8.96 7.01 -13.12
C SER A 133 -9.41 8.27 -12.38
N PHE A 134 -8.91 9.44 -12.77
CA PHE A 134 -9.22 10.73 -12.13
C PHE A 134 -10.13 11.63 -12.97
N LYS A 135 -10.63 11.14 -14.12
CA LYS A 135 -11.30 12.00 -15.09
C LYS A 135 -12.74 12.35 -14.73
N THR A 136 -13.46 11.42 -14.10
CA THR A 136 -14.87 11.60 -13.75
C THR A 136 -15.15 11.22 -12.30
N VAL A 137 -16.26 11.73 -11.75
CA VAL A 137 -16.69 11.41 -10.38
C VAL A 137 -17.06 9.94 -10.25
N GLU A 138 -17.61 9.35 -11.31
CA GLU A 138 -17.96 7.94 -11.37
C GLU A 138 -16.72 7.05 -11.26
N ASN A 139 -15.63 7.39 -11.96
CA ASN A 139 -14.36 6.66 -11.84
C ASN A 139 -13.73 6.86 -10.45
N LEU A 140 -13.76 8.08 -9.93
CA LEU A 140 -13.25 8.39 -8.58
C LEU A 140 -14.09 7.76 -7.46
N GLY A 141 -15.35 7.39 -7.73
CA GLY A 141 -16.26 6.79 -6.75
C GLY A 141 -15.73 5.48 -6.14
N TYR A 142 -14.78 4.81 -6.81
CA TYR A 142 -14.14 3.59 -6.30
C TYR A 142 -12.91 3.85 -5.42
N LEU A 143 -12.55 5.12 -5.18
CA LEU A 143 -11.47 5.51 -4.27
C LEU A 143 -12.02 5.72 -2.86
N SER A 144 -12.06 4.66 -2.06
CA SER A 144 -12.37 4.71 -0.64
C SER A 144 -11.45 3.82 0.18
N SER A 145 -11.35 4.09 1.48
CA SER A 145 -10.61 3.25 2.43
C SER A 145 -11.18 1.85 2.53
N GLU A 146 -12.50 1.72 2.47
CA GLU A 146 -13.25 0.47 2.55
C GLU A 146 -12.91 -0.45 1.39
N GLN A 147 -12.88 0.12 0.18
CA GLN A 147 -12.46 -0.61 -1.02
C GLN A 147 -10.99 -1.00 -0.97
N ALA A 148 -10.12 -0.13 -0.43
CA ALA A 148 -8.69 -0.41 -0.31
C ALA A 148 -8.38 -1.52 0.71
N ILE A 149 -9.05 -1.55 1.86
CA ILE A 149 -8.87 -2.66 2.82
C ILE A 149 -9.48 -3.96 2.29
N ALA A 150 -10.54 -3.90 1.48
CA ALA A 150 -11.06 -5.06 0.78
C ALA A 150 -10.05 -5.59 -0.27
N ASP A 151 -9.39 -4.71 -1.02
CA ASP A 151 -8.28 -5.10 -1.91
C ASP A 151 -7.18 -5.84 -1.16
N PHE A 152 -6.76 -5.32 -0.01
CA PHE A 152 -5.70 -5.93 0.78
C PHE A 152 -6.13 -7.29 1.35
N ALA A 153 -7.40 -7.42 1.77
CA ALA A 153 -7.94 -8.69 2.23
C ALA A 153 -7.91 -9.74 1.10
N ASP A 154 -8.38 -9.38 -0.09
CA ASP A 154 -8.40 -10.27 -1.25
C ASP A 154 -6.99 -10.63 -1.72
N LEU A 155 -6.08 -9.65 -1.74
CA LEU A 155 -4.67 -9.89 -2.03
C LEU A 155 -4.01 -10.86 -1.03
N ILE A 156 -4.33 -10.78 0.26
CA ILE A 156 -3.82 -11.72 1.27
C ILE A 156 -4.28 -13.15 0.97
N VAL A 157 -5.54 -13.34 0.58
CA VAL A 157 -6.07 -14.65 0.18
C VAL A 157 -5.33 -15.16 -1.05
N TYR A 158 -5.25 -14.34 -2.11
CA TYR A 158 -4.49 -14.66 -3.32
C TYR A 158 -3.03 -15.04 -3.03
N LEU A 159 -2.35 -14.30 -2.15
CA LEU A 159 -0.97 -14.60 -1.77
C LEU A 159 -0.85 -15.96 -1.10
N LYS A 160 -1.78 -16.33 -0.22
CA LYS A 160 -1.73 -17.62 0.48
C LYS A 160 -2.08 -18.81 -0.41
N GLU A 161 -2.96 -18.61 -1.39
CA GLU A 161 -3.43 -19.68 -2.27
C GLU A 161 -2.53 -19.87 -3.49
N GLU A 162 -2.11 -18.78 -4.12
CA GLU A 162 -1.42 -18.78 -5.41
C GLU A 162 -0.06 -18.10 -5.34
N GLY A 163 0.01 -16.86 -4.84
CA GLY A 163 1.20 -16.01 -4.97
C GLY A 163 2.45 -16.54 -4.25
N LEU A 164 2.30 -17.02 -3.02
CA LEU A 164 3.29 -17.76 -2.24
C LEU A 164 3.02 -19.28 -2.24
N GLY A 165 1.78 -19.66 -2.56
CA GLY A 165 1.32 -21.04 -2.70
C GLY A 165 1.13 -21.78 -1.37
N PRO A 166 0.99 -23.12 -1.41
CA PRO A 166 0.58 -23.95 -0.28
C PRO A 166 1.40 -23.78 1.00
N LYS A 167 2.67 -23.39 0.87
CA LYS A 167 3.57 -23.12 2.01
C LYS A 167 3.19 -21.87 2.82
N ALA A 168 2.22 -21.07 2.39
CA ALA A 168 1.75 -19.88 3.08
C ALA A 168 0.34 -20.00 3.67
N ARG A 169 -0.31 -21.16 3.51
CA ARG A 169 -1.70 -21.37 3.94
C ARG A 169 -1.90 -21.07 5.43
N GLU A 170 -0.96 -21.51 6.26
CA GLU A 170 -0.99 -21.30 7.73
C GLU A 170 -0.19 -20.07 8.19
N SER A 171 0.40 -19.31 7.27
CA SER A 171 1.18 -18.12 7.62
C SER A 171 0.35 -17.09 8.37
N LYS A 172 0.89 -16.59 9.47
CA LYS A 172 0.32 -15.43 10.17
C LYS A 172 0.66 -14.16 9.38
N VAL A 173 -0.32 -13.28 9.24
CA VAL A 173 -0.14 -12.00 8.53
C VAL A 173 -0.09 -10.89 9.55
N PHE A 174 0.95 -10.08 9.51
CA PHE A 174 1.09 -8.89 10.33
C PHE A 174 1.05 -7.67 9.42
N VAL A 175 0.09 -6.77 9.65
CA VAL A 175 -0.11 -5.61 8.78
C VAL A 175 0.55 -4.38 9.39
N LEU A 176 1.42 -3.74 8.61
CA LEU A 176 2.11 -2.52 8.98
C LEU A 176 1.65 -1.37 8.09
N GLY A 177 1.80 -0.15 8.60
CA GLY A 177 1.60 1.06 7.82
C GLY A 177 1.92 2.31 8.65
N GLY A 178 2.29 3.40 7.96
CA GLY A 178 2.51 4.71 8.57
C GLY A 178 1.49 5.74 8.07
N SER A 179 1.19 6.77 8.87
CA SER A 179 0.17 7.79 8.52
C SER A 179 -1.18 7.12 8.20
N TYR A 180 -1.82 7.46 7.09
CA TYR A 180 -3.02 6.78 6.57
C TYR A 180 -2.80 5.27 6.38
N GLY A 181 -1.60 4.82 5.99
CA GLY A 181 -1.27 3.38 5.95
C GLY A 181 -1.41 2.71 7.32
N GLY A 182 -1.10 3.44 8.39
CA GLY A 182 -1.30 2.95 9.77
C GLY A 182 -2.78 2.87 10.14
N MET A 183 -3.60 3.80 9.64
CA MET A 183 -5.06 3.72 9.77
C MET A 183 -5.60 2.49 9.03
N LEU A 184 -5.15 2.26 7.80
CA LEU A 184 -5.50 1.06 7.01
C LEU A 184 -5.08 -0.23 7.72
N ALA A 185 -3.87 -0.28 8.27
CA ALA A 185 -3.38 -1.43 9.04
C ALA A 185 -4.27 -1.72 10.26
N ALA A 186 -4.61 -0.70 11.04
CA ALA A 186 -5.51 -0.84 12.18
C ALA A 186 -6.91 -1.31 11.75
N TRP A 187 -7.46 -0.73 10.68
CA TRP A 187 -8.77 -1.13 10.16
C TRP A 187 -8.79 -2.53 9.58
N MET A 188 -7.70 -2.97 8.93
CA MET A 188 -7.51 -4.35 8.49
C MET A 188 -7.62 -5.31 9.66
N ARG A 189 -6.93 -5.04 10.79
CA ARG A 189 -7.04 -5.88 11.98
C ARG A 189 -8.45 -5.87 12.59
N ILE A 190 -9.15 -4.75 12.58
CA ILE A 190 -10.52 -4.63 13.11
C ILE A 190 -11.55 -5.35 12.22
N LYS A 191 -11.46 -5.19 10.90
CA LYS A 191 -12.48 -5.66 9.94
C LYS A 191 -12.21 -7.07 9.41
N TYR A 192 -10.94 -7.45 9.29
CA TYR A 192 -10.50 -8.76 8.80
C TYR A 192 -9.60 -9.49 9.82
N PRO A 193 -10.02 -9.64 11.11
CA PRO A 193 -9.19 -10.29 12.13
C PRO A 193 -8.93 -11.78 11.87
N HIS A 194 -9.69 -12.39 10.97
CA HIS A 194 -9.51 -13.77 10.52
C HIS A 194 -8.38 -13.91 9.48
N LEU A 195 -8.01 -12.83 8.78
CA LEU A 195 -6.88 -12.81 7.84
C LEU A 195 -5.61 -12.23 8.49
N VAL A 196 -5.77 -11.18 9.29
CA VAL A 196 -4.67 -10.41 9.89
C VAL A 196 -4.52 -10.76 11.35
N SER A 197 -3.35 -11.23 11.77
CA SER A 197 -3.04 -11.66 13.14
C SER A 197 -2.71 -10.50 14.08
N GLY A 198 -2.18 -9.40 13.55
CA GLY A 198 -1.79 -8.21 14.31
C GLY A 198 -1.35 -7.07 13.42
#